data_AF-A0A7C7MZZ7-F1
#
_entry.id   AF-A0A7C7MZZ7-F1
#
_cell.length_a   1.000
_cell.length_b   1.000
_cell.length_c   1.000
_cell.angle_alpha   90.00
_cell.angle_beta   90.00
_cell.angle_gamma   90.00
#
_symmetry.space_group_name_H-M   'P 1'
#
loop_
_entity.id
_entity.type
_entity.pdbx_description
1 polymer ?
#
loop_
_entity_poly.entity_id
_entity_poly.type
_entity_poly.pdbx_seq_one_letter_code
_entity_poly.pdbx_strand_id
1 'polypeptide(L)'
;MCTPLKHALVDHHEPAYLVAYKMGRNDTWLSRVARGIVEPTEFEKIQLSKILGETVEELFPAHAQLVLDLDFDIDSLPTEEATNEKRA
;
A
#
# COMPACT_ATOMS: atom_id res chain seq x y z
N MET A 1 -2.17 -9.74 11.16
CA MET A 1 -3.40 -10.22 10.48
C MET A 1 -3.71 -9.15 9.45
N CYS A 2 -3.92 -9.48 8.18
CA CYS A 2 -4.21 -8.45 7.17
C CYS A 2 -5.65 -7.94 7.36
N THR A 3 -5.81 -6.68 7.75
CA THR A 3 -7.11 -6.04 7.98
C THR A 3 -7.38 -5.01 6.87
N PRO A 4 -7.93 -5.43 5.72
CA PRO A 4 -8.13 -4.51 4.60
C PRO A 4 -9.11 -3.41 4.99
N LEU A 5 -8.98 -2.24 4.35
CA LEU A 5 -9.68 -0.99 4.72
C LEU A 5 -11.15 -1.15 5.09
N LYS A 6 -11.91 -1.98 4.37
CA LYS A 6 -13.33 -2.22 4.67
C LYS A 6 -13.57 -2.79 6.08
N HIS A 7 -12.71 -3.67 6.56
CA HIS A 7 -12.82 -4.27 7.90
C HIS A 7 -12.31 -3.30 8.95
N ALA A 8 -11.18 -2.62 8.68
CA ALA A 8 -10.65 -1.59 9.58
C ALA A 8 -11.70 -0.49 9.87
N LEU A 9 -12.50 -0.10 8.87
CA LEU A 9 -13.60 0.86 9.05
C LEU A 9 -14.79 0.32 9.85
N VAL A 10 -15.02 -0.99 9.84
CA VAL A 10 -16.10 -1.65 10.61
C VAL A 10 -15.67 -1.87 12.06
N ASP A 11 -14.41 -2.22 12.27
CA ASP A 11 -13.84 -2.51 13.58
C ASP A 11 -13.48 -1.23 14.35
N HIS A 12 -13.32 -0.10 13.64
CA HIS A 12 -13.08 1.19 14.26
C HIS A 12 -14.31 1.68 15.04
N HIS A 13 -14.06 2.19 16.25
CA HIS A 13 -15.07 2.80 17.11
C HIS A 13 -15.86 3.97 16.47
N GLU A 14 -15.30 4.62 15.46
CA GLU A 14 -15.88 5.82 14.86
C GLU A 14 -16.53 5.44 13.54
N PRO A 15 -17.72 5.97 13.24
CA PRO A 15 -18.36 5.73 11.97
C PRO A 15 -17.53 6.29 10.82
N ALA A 16 -17.54 5.59 9.68
CA ALA A 16 -16.74 5.92 8.50
C ALA A 16 -16.90 7.39 8.01
N TYR A 17 -18.08 8.01 8.18
CA TYR A 17 -18.27 9.41 7.79
C TYR A 17 -17.43 10.39 8.63
N LEU A 18 -17.15 10.08 9.91
CA LEU A 18 -16.25 10.89 10.74
C LEU A 18 -14.80 10.73 10.32
N VAL A 19 -14.40 9.51 9.94
CA VAL A 19 -13.07 9.26 9.35
C VAL A 19 -12.89 10.09 8.07
N ALA A 20 -13.90 10.09 7.18
CA ALA A 20 -13.88 10.92 5.98
C ALA A 20 -13.79 12.42 6.28
N TYR A 21 -14.52 12.88 7.29
CA TYR A 21 -14.47 14.28 7.74
C TYR A 21 -13.06 14.67 8.27
N LYS A 22 -12.41 13.80 9.06
CA LYS A 22 -11.04 14.00 9.54
C LYS A 22 -10.02 14.07 8.41
N MET A 23 -10.29 13.39 7.30
CA MET A 23 -9.50 13.45 6.06
C MET A 23 -9.76 14.74 5.24
N GLY A 24 -10.72 15.58 5.65
CA GLY A 24 -11.17 16.72 4.83
C GLY A 24 -11.88 16.30 3.55
N ARG A 25 -12.42 15.07 3.51
CA ARG A 25 -13.10 14.47 2.36
C ARG A 25 -14.60 14.31 2.64
N ASN A 26 -15.37 14.08 1.58
CA ASN A 26 -16.78 13.75 1.74
C ASN A 26 -16.95 12.25 2.10
N ASP A 27 -18.10 11.91 2.66
CA ASP A 27 -18.50 10.56 3.06
C ASP A 27 -18.47 9.56 1.88
N THR A 28 -18.90 10.00 0.70
CA THR A 28 -18.90 9.16 -0.51
C THR A 28 -17.49 8.77 -0.97
N TRP A 29 -16.48 9.61 -0.71
CA TRP A 29 -15.10 9.36 -1.11
C TRP A 29 -14.55 8.12 -0.44
N LEU A 30 -14.69 8.01 0.89
CA LEU A 30 -14.15 6.88 1.65
C LEU A 30 -14.83 5.56 1.25
N SER A 31 -16.14 5.62 0.97
CA SER A 31 -16.89 4.47 0.44
C SER A 31 -16.39 4.02 -0.94
N ARG A 32 -15.98 4.95 -1.80
CA ARG A 32 -15.40 4.64 -3.11
C ARG A 32 -13.99 4.07 -3.01
N VAL A 33 -13.19 4.58 -2.07
CA VAL A 33 -11.85 4.04 -1.77
C VAL A 33 -11.94 2.63 -1.22
N ALA A 34 -12.82 2.36 -0.24
CA ALA A 34 -13.01 1.02 0.32
C ALA A 34 -13.51 -0.02 -0.68
N ARG A 35 -14.14 0.42 -1.78
CA ARG A 35 -14.58 -0.42 -2.90
C ARG A 35 -13.54 -0.54 -4.03
N GLY A 36 -12.40 0.13 -3.93
CA GLY A 36 -11.39 0.17 -4.99
C GLY A 36 -11.80 0.94 -6.24
N ILE A 37 -12.82 1.80 -6.15
CA ILE A 37 -13.31 2.62 -7.28
C ILE A 37 -12.43 3.87 -7.47
N VAL A 38 -11.88 4.38 -6.37
CA VAL A 38 -10.99 5.54 -6.34
C VAL A 38 -9.72 5.13 -5.64
N GLU A 39 -8.60 5.41 -6.29
CA GLU A 39 -7.27 5.20 -5.73
C GLU A 39 -6.90 6.40 -4.85
N PRO A 40 -6.65 6.21 -3.54
CA PRO A 40 -6.16 7.27 -2.68
C PRO A 40 -4.67 7.54 -2.97
N THR A 41 -4.25 8.79 -2.84
CA THR A 41 -2.84 9.15 -2.91
C THR A 41 -2.04 8.55 -1.75
N GLU A 42 -0.72 8.43 -1.89
CA GLU A 42 0.15 7.93 -0.82
C GLU A 42 0.02 8.74 0.48
N PHE A 43 -0.14 10.06 0.36
CA PHE A 43 -0.39 10.93 1.52
C PHE A 43 -1.70 10.55 2.23
N GLU A 44 -2.76 10.26 1.48
CA GLU A 44 -4.06 9.86 2.04
C GLU A 44 -4.00 8.47 2.69
N LYS A 45 -3.25 7.54 2.09
CA LYS A 45 -3.00 6.22 2.70
C LYS A 45 -2.31 6.34 4.05
N ILE A 46 -1.29 7.20 4.14
CA ILE A 46 -0.57 7.52 5.39
C ILE A 46 -1.47 8.21 6.42
N GLN A 47 -2.41 9.05 5.99
CA GLN A 47 -3.36 9.64 6.93
C GLN A 47 -4.38 8.63 7.44
N LEU A 48 -4.89 7.76 6.57
CA LEU A 48 -5.81 6.69 6.95
C LEU A 48 -5.15 5.70 7.91
N SER A 49 -3.89 5.32 7.71
CA SER A 49 -3.16 4.47 8.64
C SER A 49 -3.07 5.08 10.04
N LYS A 50 -2.79 6.38 10.14
CA LYS A 50 -2.75 7.10 11.42
C LYS A 50 -4.10 7.20 12.10
N ILE A 51 -5.18 7.40 11.35
CA ILE A 51 -6.53 7.52 11.91
C ILE A 51 -7.01 6.15 12.39
N LEU A 52 -6.79 5.11 11.59
CA LEU A 52 -7.31 3.77 11.85
C LEU A 52 -6.41 2.94 12.78
N GLY A 53 -5.15 3.35 12.99
CA GLY A 53 -4.20 2.66 13.86
C GLY A 53 -3.58 1.40 13.26
N GLU A 54 -3.74 1.19 11.95
CA GLU A 54 -3.25 0.03 11.19
C GLU A 54 -2.14 0.46 10.22
N THR A 55 -1.30 -0.46 9.72
CA THR A 55 -0.28 -0.08 8.73
C THR A 55 -0.87 0.16 7.33
N VAL A 56 -0.12 0.85 6.47
CA VAL A 56 -0.55 1.08 5.08
C VAL A 56 -0.67 -0.24 4.32
N GLU A 57 0.25 -1.18 4.54
CA GLU A 57 0.24 -2.49 3.89
C GLU A 57 -0.96 -3.34 4.31
N GLU A 58 -1.39 -3.22 5.58
CA GLU A 58 -2.56 -3.93 6.10
C GLU A 58 -3.86 -3.37 5.53
N LEU A 59 -3.97 -2.05 5.42
CA LEU A 59 -5.15 -1.37 4.87
C LEU A 59 -5.27 -1.53 3.35
N PHE A 60 -4.14 -1.58 2.65
CA PHE A 60 -4.06 -1.54 1.18
C PHE A 60 -3.23 -2.70 0.60
N PRO A 61 -3.61 -3.98 0.82
CA PRO A 61 -2.79 -5.13 0.48
C PRO A 61 -2.60 -5.34 -1.03
N ALA A 62 -3.54 -4.89 -1.86
CA ALA A 62 -3.43 -4.98 -3.32
C ALA A 62 -2.31 -4.10 -3.90
N HIS A 63 -1.87 -3.05 -3.20
CA HIS A 63 -0.70 -2.25 -3.61
C HIS A 63 0.62 -2.92 -3.28
N ALA A 64 0.68 -3.68 -2.18
CA ALA A 64 1.89 -4.41 -1.81
C ALA A 64 2.23 -5.49 -2.85
N GLN A 65 1.22 -6.09 -3.50
CA GLN A 65 1.40 -7.09 -4.55
C GLN A 65 2.07 -6.52 -5.81
N LEU A 66 1.72 -5.29 -6.22
CA LEU A 66 2.35 -4.65 -7.38
C LEU A 66 3.83 -4.30 -7.18
N VAL A 67 4.27 -4.07 -5.94
CA VAL A 67 5.70 -3.80 -5.65
C VAL A 67 6.49 -5.11 -5.66
N LEU A 68 5.94 -6.20 -5.10
CA LEU A 68 6.58 -7.52 -5.11
C LEU A 68 6.74 -8.10 -6.52
N ASP A 69 5.81 -7.83 -7.44
CA ASP A 69 5.90 -8.29 -8.83
C ASP A 69 6.96 -7.51 -9.65
N LEU A 70 7.35 -6.30 -9.23
CA LEU A 70 8.36 -5.48 -9.93
C LEU A 70 9.80 -5.78 -9.48
N ASP A 71 10.00 -6.34 -8.29
CA ASP A 71 11.32 -6.73 -7.77
C ASP A 71 11.83 -8.06 -8.36
N PHE A 72 11.04 -8.75 -9.20
CA PHE A 72 11.40 -10.07 -9.74
C PHE A 72 12.24 -10.03 -11.04
N ASP A 73 12.50 -8.84 -11.61
CA ASP A 73 13.22 -8.69 -12.89
C ASP A 73 14.67 -8.18 -12.77
N ILE A 74 15.24 -8.04 -11.56
CA ILE A 74 16.62 -7.50 -11.40
C ILE A 74 17.70 -8.61 -11.25
N ASP A 75 17.34 -9.89 -11.14
CA ASP A 75 18.31 -11.00 -10.93
C ASP A 75 18.77 -11.71 -12.23
N SER A 76 18.76 -11.03 -13.37
CA SER A 76 19.37 -11.56 -14.61
C SER A 76 20.31 -10.56 -15.28
N LEU A 77 21.35 -10.16 -14.56
CA LEU A 77 22.61 -9.77 -15.21
C LEU A 77 23.65 -10.86 -14.92
N PRO A 78 24.21 -11.52 -15.97
CA PRO A 78 25.27 -12.49 -15.76
C PRO A 78 26.47 -11.75 -15.17
N THR A 79 26.87 -12.17 -13.97
CA THR A 79 28.13 -11.77 -13.37
C THR A 79 29.24 -12.50 -14.12
N GLU A 80 29.79 -11.88 -15.16
CA GLU A 80 31.05 -12.34 -15.77
C GLU A 80 32.21 -11.92 -14.84
N GLU A 81 32.39 -12.67 -13.75
CA GLU A 81 33.71 -12.82 -13.14
C GLU A 81 34.53 -13.77 -14.01
N ALA A 82 35.42 -13.24 -14.83
CA ALA A 82 36.55 -13.98 -15.37
C ALA A 82 37.86 -13.30 -14.96
N THR A 83 38.46 -13.88 -13.94
CA THR A 83 39.75 -13.55 -13.34
C THR A 83 40.90 -13.96 -14.27
N ASN A 84 41.97 -13.14 -14.24
CA ASN A 84 43.38 -13.56 -14.23
C ASN A 84 44.16 -13.88 -15.55
N GLU A 85 45.10 -12.96 -15.86
CA GLU A 85 46.56 -13.18 -16.00
C GLU A 85 47.09 -14.30 -16.94
N LYS A 86 47.80 -13.91 -18.02
CA LYS A 86 49.26 -14.12 -18.25
C LYS A 86 49.69 -13.93 -19.73
N ARG A 87 50.71 -13.08 -19.90
CA ARG A 87 51.81 -13.08 -20.91
C ARG A 87 51.54 -13.54 -22.36
N ALA A 88 51.87 -12.65 -23.29
CA ALA A 88 52.88 -12.88 -24.33
C ALA A 88 53.58 -11.57 -24.68
#